data_AF-A0A946ZWG4-F1
#
_entry.id   AF-A0A946ZWG4-F1
#
_cell.length_a   1.000
_cell.length_b   1.000
_cell.length_c   1.000
_cell.angle_alpha   90.00
_cell.angle_beta   90.00
_cell.angle_gamma   90.00
#
_symmetry.space_group_name_H-M   'P 1'
#
loop_
_entity.id
_entity.type
_entity.pdbx_description
1 polymer ?
#
loop_
_entity_poly.entity_id
_entity_poly.type
_entity_poly.pdbx_seq_one_letter_code
_entity_poly.pdbx_strand_id
1 'polypeptide(L)'
;YYPIEGLDGLSGQIESLRKKFNTYHSMAGKPIEEILDKNVLNKGSLYEVNELRSGVLINEGGTFTFSAFPEELQLAPITAFLAYDFNQDGKEEVLAGGNYFGVKPYHGRFGSFSGAMIAGKNDVILGHEIGMDLSQKSVRHLNIIHLQNQPYVLVTYNNNKAEVYQLLNQN
;
A
#
# COMPACT_ATOMS: atom_id res chain seq x y z
N TYR A 1 -17.20 1.84 19.71
CA TYR A 1 -16.66 1.59 18.35
C TYR A 1 -17.51 0.56 17.63
N TYR A 2 -17.71 0.67 16.30
CA TYR A 2 -18.41 -0.37 15.51
C TYR A 2 -17.40 -1.12 14.64
N PRO A 3 -17.52 -2.46 14.50
CA PRO A 3 -16.64 -3.21 13.61
C PRO A 3 -16.93 -2.86 12.15
N ILE A 4 -15.86 -2.73 11.36
CA ILE A 4 -15.95 -2.70 9.89
C ILE A 4 -16.32 -4.11 9.37
N GLU A 5 -15.91 -5.13 10.11
CA GLU A 5 -16.09 -6.53 9.74
C GLU A 5 -17.50 -7.05 10.04
N GLY A 6 -18.04 -7.86 9.14
CA GLY A 6 -19.36 -8.47 9.28
C GLY A 6 -19.38 -9.74 10.13
N LEU A 7 -20.58 -10.30 10.34
CA LEU A 7 -20.77 -11.50 11.17
C LEU A 7 -19.96 -12.68 10.65
N ASP A 8 -19.93 -12.90 9.33
CA ASP A 8 -19.16 -14.01 8.75
C ASP A 8 -17.66 -13.87 8.97
N GLY A 9 -17.13 -12.66 8.79
CA GLY A 9 -15.69 -12.40 8.98
C GLY A 9 -15.28 -12.53 10.44
N LEU A 10 -16.08 -11.97 11.37
CA LEU A 10 -15.80 -12.05 12.79
C LEU A 10 -16.00 -13.48 13.34
N SER A 11 -17.10 -14.14 13.00
CA SER A 11 -17.38 -15.49 13.49
C SER A 11 -16.45 -16.54 12.89
N GLY A 12 -15.94 -16.32 11.68
CA GLY A 12 -14.92 -17.18 11.08
C GLY A 12 -13.57 -17.17 11.81
N GLN A 13 -13.29 -16.14 12.63
CA GLN A 13 -12.13 -16.08 13.51
C GLN A 13 -12.49 -16.38 14.98
N ILE A 14 -13.73 -16.09 15.37
CA ILE A 14 -14.23 -16.20 16.75
C ILE A 14 -15.55 -16.99 16.74
N GLU A 15 -15.45 -18.31 16.76
CA GLU A 15 -16.61 -19.23 16.62
C GLU A 15 -17.73 -18.98 17.64
N SER A 16 -17.39 -18.49 18.84
CA SER A 16 -18.40 -18.18 19.87
C SER A 16 -19.40 -17.10 19.43
N LEU A 17 -19.01 -16.22 18.49
CA LEU A 17 -19.90 -15.20 17.94
C LEU A 17 -21.03 -15.81 17.09
N ARG A 18 -20.79 -16.96 16.44
CA ARG A 18 -21.84 -17.67 15.68
C ARG A 18 -22.96 -18.18 16.58
N LYS A 19 -22.63 -18.57 17.82
CA LYS A 19 -23.62 -18.98 18.84
C LYS A 19 -24.37 -17.78 19.42
N LYS A 20 -23.70 -16.63 19.55
CA LYS A 20 -24.26 -15.39 20.11
C LYS A 20 -25.16 -14.67 19.12
N PHE A 21 -24.80 -14.66 17.84
CA PHE A 21 -25.50 -13.98 16.76
C PHE A 21 -25.85 -14.97 15.65
N ASN A 22 -27.08 -15.49 15.68
CA ASN A 22 -27.55 -16.48 14.69
C ASN A 22 -27.98 -15.84 13.35
N THR A 23 -28.14 -14.52 13.30
CA THR A 23 -28.54 -13.78 12.09
C THR A 23 -27.72 -12.49 11.95
N TYR A 24 -27.50 -12.02 10.72
CA TYR A 24 -26.83 -10.73 10.49
C TYR A 24 -27.56 -9.57 11.19
N HIS A 25 -28.89 -9.58 11.17
CA HIS A 25 -29.71 -8.57 11.84
C HIS A 25 -29.45 -8.51 13.36
N SER A 26 -29.21 -9.66 14.01
CA SER A 26 -28.92 -9.70 15.45
C SER A 26 -27.59 -9.05 15.85
N MET A 27 -26.62 -8.94 14.93
CA MET A 27 -25.33 -8.28 15.17
C MET A 27 -25.31 -6.84 14.63
N ALA A 28 -26.08 -6.55 13.58
CA ALA A 28 -26.07 -5.26 12.89
C ALA A 28 -26.28 -4.08 13.87
N GLY A 29 -25.43 -3.06 13.76
CA GLY A 29 -25.51 -1.87 14.59
C GLY A 29 -25.13 -2.08 16.06
N LYS A 30 -24.49 -3.20 16.43
CA LYS A 30 -23.97 -3.40 17.78
C LYS A 30 -22.54 -2.87 17.91
N PRO A 31 -22.21 -2.16 19.00
CA PRO A 31 -20.84 -1.74 19.27
C PRO A 31 -19.97 -2.94 19.65
N ILE A 32 -18.65 -2.79 19.54
CA ILE A 32 -17.67 -3.85 19.78
C ILE A 32 -17.78 -4.44 21.20
N GLU A 33 -18.10 -3.59 22.19
CA GLU A 33 -18.34 -3.99 23.58
C GLU A 33 -19.55 -4.93 23.77
N GLU A 34 -20.58 -4.82 22.92
CA GLU A 34 -21.71 -5.76 22.92
C GLU A 34 -21.41 -7.05 22.15
N ILE A 35 -20.51 -6.98 21.16
CA ILE A 35 -20.13 -8.14 20.36
C ILE A 35 -19.19 -9.05 21.15
N LEU A 36 -18.08 -8.51 21.65
CA LEU A 36 -17.02 -9.30 22.31
C LEU A 36 -17.17 -9.41 23.83
N ASP A 37 -18.06 -8.63 24.45
CA ASP A 37 -18.21 -8.46 25.90
C ASP A 37 -17.01 -7.74 26.55
N LYS A 38 -17.30 -6.81 27.47
CA LYS A 38 -16.28 -5.98 28.15
C LYS A 38 -15.18 -6.81 28.85
N ASN A 39 -15.55 -7.96 29.42
CA ASN A 39 -14.58 -8.82 30.13
C ASN A 39 -13.53 -9.43 29.19
N VAL A 40 -13.88 -9.68 27.93
CA VAL A 40 -12.93 -10.17 26.92
C VAL A 40 -12.05 -9.01 26.45
N LEU A 41 -12.65 -7.85 26.18
CA LEU A 41 -11.92 -6.65 25.78
C LEU A 41 -10.87 -6.23 26.82
N ASN A 42 -11.21 -6.29 28.11
CA ASN A 42 -10.28 -5.97 29.20
C ASN A 42 -9.09 -6.93 29.33
N LYS A 43 -9.18 -8.14 28.74
CA LYS A 43 -8.07 -9.10 28.68
C LYS A 43 -7.28 -8.99 27.38
N GLY A 44 -7.80 -8.26 26.39
CA GLY A 44 -7.15 -8.06 25.10
C GLY A 44 -6.18 -6.88 25.12
N SER A 45 -5.30 -6.87 24.12
CA SER A 45 -4.46 -5.70 23.83
C SER A 45 -5.18 -4.82 22.80
N LEU A 46 -5.33 -3.53 23.12
CA LEU A 46 -5.81 -2.54 22.16
C LEU A 46 -4.62 -2.01 21.37
N TYR A 47 -4.69 -2.15 20.05
CA TYR A 47 -3.73 -1.55 19.12
C TYR A 47 -4.43 -0.44 18.35
N GLU A 48 -3.85 0.76 18.38
CA GLU A 48 -4.37 1.94 17.69
C GLU A 48 -3.44 2.32 16.53
N VAL A 49 -4.04 2.64 15.38
CA VAL A 49 -3.32 3.18 14.22
C VAL A 49 -3.57 4.68 14.17
N ASN A 50 -2.49 5.46 14.23
CA ASN A 50 -2.56 6.93 14.26
C ASN A 50 -2.13 7.59 12.94
N GLU A 51 -1.59 6.82 11.99
CA GLU A 51 -1.14 7.30 10.69
C GLU A 51 -1.47 6.26 9.62
N LEU A 52 -2.08 6.72 8.52
CA LEU A 52 -2.52 5.89 7.39
C LEU A 52 -1.98 6.39 6.06
N ARG A 53 -1.36 7.58 6.03
CA ARG A 53 -0.79 8.18 4.84
C ARG A 53 0.53 7.51 4.47
N SER A 54 0.78 7.37 3.18
CA SER A 54 2.11 7.07 2.65
C SER A 54 3.05 8.25 2.96
N GLY A 55 4.29 7.94 3.32
CA GLY A 55 5.29 8.97 3.62
C GLY A 55 6.68 8.38 3.85
N VAL A 56 7.59 9.25 4.28
CA VAL A 56 8.97 8.93 4.61
C VAL A 56 9.24 9.24 6.07
N LEU A 57 10.06 8.40 6.70
CA LEU A 57 10.65 8.66 8.01
C LEU A 57 12.04 9.27 7.80
N ILE A 58 12.21 10.53 8.16
CA ILE A 58 13.46 11.28 8.00
C ILE A 58 14.29 11.08 9.26
N ASN A 59 15.52 10.56 9.10
CA ASN A 59 16.47 10.41 10.20
C ASN A 59 17.15 11.74 10.52
N GLU A 60 16.85 12.31 11.67
CA GLU A 60 17.41 13.55 12.21
C GLU A 60 18.37 13.22 13.37
N GLY A 61 19.48 12.53 13.06
CA GLY A 61 20.53 12.22 14.04
C GLY A 61 20.15 11.13 15.04
N GLY A 62 19.40 10.12 14.62
CA GLY A 62 18.95 8.99 15.45
C GLY A 62 17.49 9.06 15.88
N THR A 63 16.82 10.18 15.61
CA THR A 63 15.36 10.33 15.75
C THR A 63 14.71 10.32 14.37
N PHE A 64 13.51 9.76 14.25
CA PHE A 64 12.78 9.74 12.99
C PHE A 64 11.57 10.66 13.05
N THR A 65 11.47 11.56 12.07
CA THR A 65 10.33 12.45 11.87
C THR A 65 9.53 11.99 10.66
N PHE A 66 8.24 11.70 10.84
CA PHE A 66 7.36 11.32 9.72
C PHE A 66 7.01 12.53 8.87
N SER A 67 7.16 12.38 7.56
CA SER A 67 6.70 13.33 6.57
C SER A 67 5.82 12.61 5.56
N ALA A 68 4.54 12.98 5.52
CA ALA A 68 3.62 12.47 4.50
C ALA A 68 4.08 12.87 3.08
N PHE A 69 3.88 11.97 2.13
CA PHE A 69 4.00 12.28 0.71
C PHE A 69 2.83 13.15 0.24
N PRO A 70 2.96 13.84 -0.92
CA PRO A 70 1.88 14.64 -1.48
C PRO A 70 0.70 13.76 -1.92
N GLU A 71 -0.43 14.40 -2.27
CA GLU A 71 -1.73 13.74 -2.45
C GLU A 71 -1.74 12.66 -3.52
N GLU A 72 -0.92 12.83 -4.55
CA GLU A 72 -0.79 11.94 -5.69
C GLU A 72 -0.22 10.56 -5.28
N LEU A 73 0.51 10.50 -4.16
CA LEU A 73 1.05 9.27 -3.57
C LEU A 73 0.12 8.63 -2.53
N GLN A 74 -1.07 9.19 -2.33
CA GLN A 74 -2.10 8.67 -1.41
C GLN A 74 -3.21 7.89 -2.14
N LEU A 75 -3.15 7.82 -3.48
CA LEU A 75 -4.23 7.27 -4.31
C LEU A 75 -4.43 5.74 -4.19
N ALA A 76 -3.37 5.01 -3.85
CA ALA A 76 -3.40 3.57 -3.57
C ALA A 76 -2.20 3.18 -2.70
N PRO A 77 -2.21 1.97 -2.07
CA PRO A 77 -1.06 1.49 -1.32
C PRO A 77 0.20 1.44 -2.17
N ILE A 78 1.28 2.05 -1.67
CA ILE A 78 2.63 1.91 -2.23
C ILE A 78 3.25 0.67 -1.58
N THR A 79 3.63 -0.32 -2.39
CA THR A 79 4.09 -1.63 -1.90
C THR A 79 5.45 -2.04 -2.44
N ALA A 80 6.03 -1.25 -3.35
CA ALA A 80 7.35 -1.49 -3.92
C ALA A 80 8.09 -0.17 -4.12
N PHE A 81 9.38 -0.20 -3.80
CA PHE A 81 10.31 0.90 -4.06
C PHE A 81 11.56 0.34 -4.74
N LEU A 82 12.14 1.11 -5.66
CA LEU A 82 13.41 0.82 -6.31
C LEU A 82 14.26 2.08 -6.30
N ALA A 83 15.35 2.05 -5.53
CA ALA A 83 16.38 3.09 -5.55
C ALA A 83 17.35 2.82 -6.70
N TYR A 84 17.61 3.83 -7.53
CA TYR A 84 18.58 3.79 -8.62
C TYR A 84 18.91 5.21 -9.08
N ASP A 85 20.10 5.43 -9.62
CA ASP A 85 20.50 6.68 -10.26
C ASP A 85 19.89 6.75 -11.67
N PHE A 86 18.64 7.20 -11.77
CA PHE A 86 17.87 7.18 -13.02
C PHE A 86 18.28 8.29 -13.97
N ASN A 87 18.80 9.41 -13.44
CA ASN A 87 19.24 10.56 -14.23
C ASN A 87 20.77 10.63 -14.43
N GLN A 88 21.53 9.71 -13.83
CA GLN A 88 23.00 9.63 -13.91
C GLN A 88 23.71 10.86 -13.30
N ASP A 89 23.12 11.50 -12.29
CA ASP A 89 23.72 12.62 -11.57
C ASP A 89 24.60 12.20 -10.37
N GLY A 90 24.67 10.89 -10.11
CA GLY A 90 25.40 10.30 -8.98
C GLY A 90 24.60 10.23 -7.68
N LYS A 91 23.30 10.55 -7.71
CA LYS A 91 22.36 10.37 -6.60
C LYS A 91 21.25 9.42 -7.02
N GLU A 92 20.77 8.63 -6.07
CA GLU A 92 19.66 7.71 -6.34
C GLU A 92 18.32 8.45 -6.20
N GLU A 93 17.47 8.31 -7.20
CA GLU A 93 16.03 8.53 -7.06
C GLU A 93 15.33 7.23 -6.67
N VAL A 94 14.08 7.34 -6.25
CA VAL A 94 13.25 6.21 -5.88
C VAL A 94 12.07 6.10 -6.83
N LEU A 95 12.00 5.01 -7.59
CA LEU A 95 10.80 4.61 -8.30
C LEU A 95 9.85 3.88 -7.35
N ALA A 96 8.66 4.42 -7.16
CA ALA A 96 7.60 3.86 -6.35
C ALA A 96 6.53 3.18 -7.22
N GLY A 97 6.09 2.01 -6.78
CA GLY A 97 4.99 1.25 -7.39
C GLY A 97 4.10 0.63 -6.31
N GLY A 98 2.93 0.16 -6.71
CA GLY A 98 2.02 -0.46 -5.76
C GLY A 98 0.73 -0.92 -6.39
N ASN A 99 -0.37 -0.47 -5.80
CA ASN A 99 -1.73 -0.96 -6.01
C ASN A 99 -2.00 -2.32 -5.37
N TYR A 100 -3.20 -2.46 -4.80
CA TYR A 100 -3.60 -3.66 -4.09
C TYR A 100 -5.04 -4.04 -4.41
N PHE A 101 -5.22 -5.27 -4.89
CA PHE A 101 -6.53 -5.80 -5.32
C PHE A 101 -7.08 -6.88 -4.38
N GLY A 102 -6.32 -7.29 -3.36
CA GLY A 102 -6.72 -8.32 -2.39
C GLY A 102 -7.67 -7.80 -1.31
N VAL A 103 -8.64 -6.98 -1.72
CA VAL A 103 -9.64 -6.35 -0.87
C VAL A 103 -10.95 -7.13 -0.92
N LYS A 104 -11.80 -6.96 0.10
CA LYS A 104 -13.14 -7.54 0.07
C LYS A 104 -13.98 -6.88 -1.02
N PRO A 105 -14.96 -7.60 -1.61
CA PRO A 105 -15.74 -7.08 -2.75
C PRO A 105 -16.36 -5.69 -2.56
N TYR A 106 -16.71 -5.32 -1.32
CA TYR A 106 -17.33 -4.04 -1.00
C TYR A 106 -16.37 -2.86 -0.83
N HIS A 107 -15.05 -3.08 -0.76
CA HIS A 107 -14.06 -1.99 -0.59
C HIS A 107 -13.59 -1.37 -1.92
N GLY A 108 -13.88 -2.00 -3.06
CA GLY A 108 -13.32 -1.60 -4.35
C GLY A 108 -11.80 -1.83 -4.44
N ARG A 109 -11.26 -1.93 -5.65
CA ARG A 109 -9.82 -2.15 -5.86
C ARG A 109 -9.04 -0.85 -5.65
N PHE A 110 -7.86 -0.94 -5.02
CA PHE A 110 -6.94 0.20 -4.91
C PHE A 110 -5.97 0.17 -6.08
N GLY A 111 -6.38 0.75 -7.21
CA GLY A 111 -5.67 0.63 -8.49
C GLY A 111 -5.34 1.95 -9.19
N SER A 112 -5.48 3.09 -8.53
CA SER A 112 -5.35 4.40 -9.16
C SER A 112 -3.93 4.97 -9.16
N PHE A 113 -2.94 4.27 -8.60
CA PHE A 113 -1.57 4.77 -8.56
C PHE A 113 -0.82 4.37 -9.84
N SER A 114 -0.43 5.36 -10.64
CA SER A 114 0.33 5.17 -11.88
C SER A 114 1.80 4.78 -11.65
N GLY A 115 2.26 4.78 -10.39
CA GLY A 115 3.68 4.84 -10.05
C GLY A 115 4.16 6.29 -9.96
N ALA A 116 5.35 6.48 -9.38
CA ALA A 116 5.97 7.80 -9.28
C ALA A 116 7.49 7.67 -9.16
N MET A 117 8.22 8.61 -9.76
CA MET A 117 9.63 8.86 -9.45
C MET A 117 9.72 9.88 -8.32
N ILE A 118 10.54 9.60 -7.32
CA ILE A 118 10.74 10.45 -6.14
C ILE A 118 12.23 10.80 -6.06
N ALA A 119 12.59 12.04 -6.38
CA ALA A 119 13.95 12.55 -6.26
C ALA A 119 14.19 13.28 -4.91
N GLY A 120 13.10 13.59 -4.21
CA GLY A 120 13.15 14.27 -2.92
C GLY A 120 11.76 14.34 -2.28
N LYS A 121 11.70 14.86 -1.04
CA LYS A 121 10.47 14.89 -0.24
C LYS A 121 9.24 15.44 -0.97
N ASN A 122 9.43 16.51 -1.75
CA ASN A 122 8.39 17.17 -2.54
C ASN A 122 8.70 17.15 -4.04
N ASP A 123 9.69 16.36 -4.45
CA ASP A 123 10.12 16.26 -5.84
C ASP A 123 9.67 14.90 -6.36
N VAL A 124 8.46 14.92 -6.90
CA VAL A 124 7.69 13.75 -7.33
C VAL A 124 7.22 13.99 -8.75
N ILE A 125 7.49 13.04 -9.63
CA ILE A 125 6.96 13.01 -11.00
C ILE A 125 6.15 11.74 -11.15
N LEU A 126 4.90 11.82 -11.58
CA LEU A 126 4.08 10.61 -11.71
C LEU A 126 4.54 9.76 -12.88
N GLY A 127 4.39 8.44 -12.73
CA GLY A 127 4.84 7.47 -13.73
C GLY A 127 4.32 7.79 -15.13
N HIS A 128 3.05 8.17 -15.25
CA HIS A 128 2.42 8.42 -16.55
C HIS A 128 3.03 9.63 -17.27
N GLU A 129 3.66 10.56 -16.54
CA GLU A 129 4.38 11.70 -17.11
C GLU A 129 5.75 11.29 -17.69
N ILE A 130 6.33 10.19 -17.20
CA ILE A 130 7.63 9.64 -17.65
C ILE A 130 7.48 8.37 -18.51
N GLY A 131 6.29 8.13 -19.05
CA GLY A 131 6.03 7.00 -19.95
C GLY A 131 5.83 5.64 -19.27
N MET A 132 5.55 5.62 -17.97
CA MET A 132 5.25 4.41 -17.19
C MET A 132 3.86 4.48 -16.54
N ASP A 133 2.90 3.66 -16.97
CA ASP A 133 1.59 3.59 -16.31
C ASP A 133 1.38 2.26 -15.59
N LEU A 134 1.42 2.32 -14.26
CA LEU A 134 1.17 1.19 -13.36
C LEU A 134 -0.29 1.14 -12.85
N SER A 135 -1.15 2.05 -13.31
CA SER A 135 -2.57 2.08 -12.94
C SER A 135 -3.23 0.74 -13.30
N GLN A 136 -4.11 0.26 -12.42
CA GLN A 136 -4.80 -1.02 -12.56
C GLN A 136 -3.87 -2.24 -12.64
N LYS A 137 -2.58 -2.09 -12.28
CA LYS A 137 -1.62 -3.18 -12.14
C LYS A 137 -1.14 -3.28 -10.69
N SER A 138 -1.30 -4.45 -10.05
CA SER A 138 -0.84 -4.68 -8.68
C SER A 138 0.64 -5.08 -8.68
N VAL A 139 1.53 -4.10 -8.51
CA VAL A 139 2.98 -4.26 -8.53
C VAL A 139 3.45 -5.03 -7.30
N ARG A 140 4.33 -6.01 -7.52
CA ARG A 140 4.95 -6.82 -6.46
C ARG A 140 6.42 -6.45 -6.25
N HIS A 141 7.19 -6.34 -7.32
CA HIS A 141 8.60 -5.95 -7.26
C HIS A 141 8.99 -5.08 -8.45
N LEU A 142 9.94 -4.19 -8.17
CA LEU A 142 10.66 -3.36 -9.13
C LEU A 142 12.14 -3.72 -9.02
N ASN A 143 12.79 -4.04 -10.13
CA ASN A 143 14.22 -4.40 -10.14
C ASN A 143 14.92 -3.80 -11.35
N ILE A 144 16.22 -3.53 -11.23
CA ILE A 144 17.07 -3.24 -12.39
C ILE A 144 17.60 -4.55 -12.97
N ILE A 145 17.46 -4.71 -14.28
CA ILE A 145 18.12 -5.76 -15.06
C ILE A 145 18.99 -5.11 -16.12
N HIS A 146 20.07 -5.79 -16.52
CA HIS A 146 20.98 -5.31 -17.55
C HIS A 146 20.94 -6.23 -18.75
N LEU A 147 20.69 -5.66 -19.94
CA LEU A 147 20.80 -6.36 -21.22
C LEU A 147 21.84 -5.64 -22.06
N GLN A 148 22.95 -6.31 -22.40
CA GLN A 148 24.06 -5.71 -23.16
C GLN A 148 24.57 -4.39 -22.52
N ASN A 149 24.72 -4.37 -21.20
CA ASN A 149 25.06 -3.19 -20.38
C ASN A 149 24.04 -2.04 -20.37
N GLN A 150 22.91 -2.14 -21.08
CA GLN A 150 21.82 -1.18 -20.94
C GLN A 150 20.94 -1.54 -19.74
N PRO A 151 20.68 -0.62 -18.80
CA PRO A 151 19.78 -0.86 -17.68
C PRO A 151 18.30 -0.76 -18.10
N TYR A 152 17.49 -1.62 -17.51
CA TYR A 152 16.03 -1.66 -17.66
C TYR A 152 15.37 -1.85 -16.31
N VAL A 153 14.17 -1.30 -16.14
CA VAL A 153 13.30 -1.60 -15.00
C VAL A 153 12.44 -2.82 -15.35
N LEU A 154 12.62 -3.91 -14.61
CA LEU A 154 11.71 -5.05 -14.59
C LEU A 154 10.63 -4.82 -13.54
N VAL A 155 9.37 -4.78 -13.99
CA VAL A 155 8.21 -4.69 -13.13
C VAL A 155 7.50 -6.04 -13.10
N THR A 156 7.30 -6.57 -11.90
CA THR A 156 6.54 -7.81 -11.68
C THR A 156 5.22 -7.49 -10.99
N TYR A 157 4.16 -8.20 -11.39
CA TYR A 157 2.81 -7.94 -10.90
C TYR A 157 2.17 -9.20 -10.33
N ASN A 158 1.17 -8.99 -9.49
CA ASN A 158 0.27 -10.05 -9.07
C ASN A 158 -0.68 -10.41 -10.23
N ASN A 159 -0.68 -11.68 -10.67
CA ASN A 159 -1.59 -12.19 -11.71
C ASN A 159 -1.55 -11.41 -13.04
N ASN A 160 -0.39 -10.88 -13.44
CA ASN A 160 -0.20 -10.25 -14.74
C ASN A 160 1.19 -10.57 -15.31
N LYS A 161 1.40 -10.36 -16.61
CA LYS A 161 2.71 -10.51 -17.26
C LYS A 161 3.66 -9.44 -16.75
N ALA A 162 4.92 -9.79 -16.56
CA ALA A 162 5.96 -8.81 -16.26
C ALA A 162 6.14 -7.83 -17.43
N GLU A 163 6.50 -6.59 -17.09
CA GLU A 163 6.81 -5.53 -18.05
C GLU A 163 8.27 -5.08 -17.85
N VAL A 164 8.90 -4.66 -18.95
CA VAL A 164 10.29 -4.18 -18.93
C VAL A 164 10.32 -2.80 -19.58
N TYR A 165 10.87 -1.83 -18.86
CA TYR A 165 10.98 -0.44 -19.30
C TYR A 165 12.46 -0.11 -19.54
N GLN A 166 12.78 0.37 -20.74
CA GLN A 166 14.11 0.85 -21.05
C GLN A 166 14.33 2.22 -20.41
N LEU A 167 15.45 2.38 -19.71
CA LEU A 167 15.89 3.71 -19.28
C LEU A 167 16.48 4.44 -20.49
N LEU A 168 15.88 5.58 -20.85
CA LEU A 168 16.37 6.44 -21.93
C LEU A 168 17.38 7.41 -21.34
N ASN A 169 18.61 7.41 -21.85
CA ASN A 169 19.58 8.44 -21.49
C ASN A 169 19.11 9.77 -22.08
N GLN A 170 18.94 10.79 -21.24
CA GLN A 170 18.82 12.15 -21.74
C GLN A 170 20.22 12.59 -22.18
N ASN A 171 20.42 12.73 -23.50
CA ASN A 171 21.60 13.38 -24.07
C ASN A 171 21.55 14.89 -23.84
#